data_AF-A0A9P0DCF1-F1
#
_entry.id   AF-A0A9P0DCF1-F1
#
_cell.length_a   1.000
_cell.length_b   1.000
_cell.length_c   1.000
_cell.angle_alpha   90.00
_cell.angle_beta   90.00
_cell.angle_gamma   90.00
#
_symmetry.space_group_name_H-M   'P 1'
#
loop_
_entity.id
_entity.type
_entity.pdbx_description
1 polymer ?
#
loop_
_entity_poly.entity_id
_entity_poly.type
_entity_poly.pdbx_seq_one_letter_code
_entity_poly.pdbx_strand_id
1 'polypeptide(L)'
;MPLINRYLESLNLNPVDKDSLTAAVNCCIKLGKIDILCNELYDAISTDQNKKDWYFTLLTDQICTGTLNVLSPHTAQLLVKYLENRDQQALENVLLSLDIACLDLHQVLKICKKLKLYNAWIHITTGTLRDYTSPMTEFLCDLTPDNHKLGNILLVYVSSCLAGLGYPTGNIPEEDVPRVKHDVLRCLETTHSINSQIDEPAYPYLRALLKYNTRECLNVVELAFSQPEFSGEMGLLQRQRLVQILLQVVKPGDFSVSNLII
;
A
#
# COMPACT_ATOMS: atom_id res chain seq x y z
N MET A 1 29.68 25.76 5.74
CA MET A 1 29.61 25.44 7.18
C MET A 1 29.25 26.64 8.06
N PRO A 2 29.92 27.82 8.01
CA PRO A 2 29.65 28.90 8.96
C PRO A 2 28.31 29.64 8.74
N LEU A 3 27.79 29.66 7.51
CA LEU A 3 26.50 30.31 7.19
C LEU A 3 25.29 29.53 7.70
N ILE A 4 25.31 28.20 7.63
CA ILE A 4 24.22 27.35 8.15
C ILE A 4 24.21 27.43 9.69
N ASN A 5 25.38 27.34 10.34
CA ASN A 5 25.45 27.47 11.80
C ASN A 5 25.04 28.88 12.26
N ARG A 6 25.42 29.95 11.54
CA ARG A 6 24.90 31.30 11.84
C ARG A 6 23.40 31.43 11.62
N TYR A 7 22.85 30.74 10.62
CA TYR A 7 21.41 30.73 10.37
C TYR A 7 20.68 29.97 11.49
N LEU A 8 21.21 28.82 11.93
CA LEU A 8 20.71 28.04 13.08
C LEU A 8 20.82 28.81 14.40
N GLU A 9 21.91 29.54 14.63
CA GLU A 9 22.05 30.45 15.78
C GLU A 9 21.05 31.61 15.72
N SER A 10 20.81 32.17 14.52
CA SER A 10 19.81 33.24 14.34
C SER A 10 18.36 32.74 14.45
N LEU A 11 18.10 31.47 14.11
CA LEU A 11 16.82 30.78 14.30
C LEU A 11 16.51 30.57 15.80
N ASN A 12 17.52 30.42 16.64
CA ASN A 12 17.34 30.24 18.09
C ASN A 12 17.06 31.56 18.83
N LEU A 13 17.39 32.70 18.23
CA LEU A 13 17.35 34.03 18.89
C LEU A 13 16.15 34.89 18.52
N ASN A 14 15.47 34.61 17.40
CA ASN A 14 14.29 35.37 16.96
C ASN A 14 13.01 34.53 17.05
N PRO A 15 11.83 35.16 17.22
CA PRO A 15 10.56 34.47 17.02
C PRO A 15 10.56 33.94 15.59
N VAL A 16 10.83 32.63 15.43
CA VAL A 16 10.98 31.99 14.13
C VAL A 16 9.69 32.22 13.33
N ASP A 17 9.74 33.15 12.39
CA ASP A 17 8.71 33.33 11.39
C ASP A 17 8.59 32.02 10.60
N LYS A 18 7.36 31.62 10.26
CA LYS A 18 7.08 30.43 9.45
C LYS A 18 7.91 30.40 8.17
N ASP A 19 8.22 31.57 7.62
CA ASP A 19 9.03 31.74 6.41
C ASP A 19 10.49 31.31 6.61
N SER A 20 11.07 31.56 7.78
CA SER A 20 12.44 31.15 8.10
C SER A 20 12.54 29.63 8.27
N LEU A 21 11.54 29.00 8.90
CA LEU A 21 11.48 27.54 9.00
C LEU A 21 11.31 26.91 7.62
N THR A 22 10.44 27.49 6.79
CA THR A 22 10.20 27.03 5.42
C THR A 22 11.47 27.11 4.57
N ALA A 23 12.19 28.22 4.66
CA ALA A 23 13.47 28.39 3.97
C ALA A 23 14.52 27.38 4.45
N ALA A 24 14.62 27.15 5.77
CA ALA A 24 15.58 26.20 6.34
C ALA A 24 15.32 24.76 5.87
N VAL A 25 14.07 24.28 5.93
CA VAL A 25 13.69 22.94 5.46
C VAL A 25 13.97 22.79 3.97
N ASN A 26 13.54 23.76 3.15
CA ASN A 26 13.79 23.73 1.71
C ASN A 26 15.28 23.75 1.37
N CYS A 27 16.10 24.47 2.14
CA CYS A 27 17.55 24.45 1.98
C CYS A 27 18.15 23.09 2.36
N CYS A 28 17.71 22.48 3.46
CA CYS A 28 18.20 21.17 3.88
C CYS A 28 17.88 20.08 2.83
N ILE A 29 16.67 20.11 2.27
CA ILE A 29 16.24 19.19 1.21
C ILE A 29 17.08 19.41 -0.06
N LYS A 30 17.22 20.65 -0.53
CA LYS A 30 18.04 20.97 -1.73
C LYS A 30 19.52 20.62 -1.58
N LEU A 31 20.05 20.73 -0.37
CA LEU A 31 21.44 20.40 -0.06
C LEU A 31 21.65 18.91 0.27
N GLY A 32 20.60 18.10 0.28
CA GLY A 32 20.66 16.66 0.62
C GLY A 32 21.07 16.38 2.06
N LYS A 33 20.94 17.36 2.97
CA LYS A 33 21.37 17.23 4.37
C LYS A 33 20.22 16.77 5.26
N ILE A 34 19.81 15.52 5.06
CA ILE A 34 18.70 14.90 5.82
C ILE A 34 19.01 14.77 7.30
N ASP A 35 20.28 14.59 7.69
CA ASP A 35 20.68 14.50 9.09
C ASP A 35 20.42 15.79 9.88
N ILE A 36 20.68 16.95 9.26
CA ILE A 36 20.41 18.25 9.87
C ILE A 36 18.91 18.51 9.96
N LEU A 37 18.17 18.11 8.92
CA LEU A 37 16.71 18.21 8.89
C LEU A 37 16.08 17.39 10.04
N CYS A 38 16.53 16.15 10.21
CA CYS A 38 15.95 15.20 11.16
C CYS A 38 16.34 15.46 12.62
N ASN A 39 17.59 15.91 12.86
CA ASN A 39 18.12 16.08 14.21
C ASN A 39 18.15 17.55 14.62
N GLU A 40 19.06 18.34 14.05
CA GLU A 40 19.32 19.72 14.49
C GLU A 40 18.10 20.64 14.35
N LEU A 41 17.39 20.54 13.23
CA LEU A 41 16.20 21.36 13.00
C LEU A 41 15.04 20.93 13.90
N TYR A 42 14.87 19.62 14.12
CA TYR A 42 13.85 19.08 15.01
C TYR A 42 14.11 19.47 16.48
N ASP A 43 15.36 19.41 16.93
CA ASP A 43 15.75 19.82 18.27
C ASP A 43 15.49 21.32 18.50
N ALA A 44 15.79 22.17 17.50
CA ALA A 44 15.56 23.61 17.55
C ALA A 44 14.06 23.98 17.63
N ILE A 45 13.17 23.20 17.02
CA ILE A 45 11.72 23.43 17.07
C ILE A 45 11.01 22.65 18.19
N SER A 46 11.74 21.80 18.92
CA SER A 46 11.17 20.88 19.90
C SER A 46 10.39 21.57 21.04
N THR A 47 10.66 22.85 21.27
CA THR A 47 10.07 23.65 22.36
C THR A 47 8.70 24.24 22.01
N ASP A 48 8.37 24.42 20.72
CA ASP A 48 7.15 25.13 20.28
C ASP A 48 6.22 24.25 19.44
N GLN A 49 5.00 24.03 19.95
CA GLN A 49 4.01 23.19 19.28
C GLN A 49 3.58 23.74 17.91
N ASN A 50 3.49 25.06 17.75
CA ASN A 50 3.10 25.66 16.47
C ASN A 50 4.17 25.44 15.40
N LYS A 51 5.45 25.46 15.81
CA LYS A 51 6.58 25.19 14.91
C LYS A 51 6.68 23.72 14.54
N LYS A 52 6.39 22.80 15.48
CA LYS A 52 6.28 21.36 15.19
C LYS A 52 5.19 21.07 14.18
N ASP A 53 4.00 21.63 14.39
CA ASP A 53 2.87 21.45 13.48
C ASP A 53 3.21 21.96 12.07
N TRP A 54 3.85 23.13 11.96
CA TRP A 54 4.30 23.67 10.67
C TRP A 54 5.40 22.81 10.03
N TYR A 55 6.36 22.33 10.81
CA TYR A 55 7.42 21.44 10.33
C TYR A 55 6.88 20.14 9.74
N PHE A 56 5.98 19.45 10.43
CA PHE A 56 5.37 18.22 9.91
C PHE A 56 4.50 18.48 8.69
N THR A 57 3.78 19.61 8.66
CA THR A 57 3.01 20.02 7.47
C THR A 57 3.92 20.19 6.26
N LEU A 58 5.05 20.87 6.43
CA LEU A 58 6.01 21.09 5.36
C LEU A 58 6.69 19.78 4.92
N LEU A 59 7.09 18.92 5.87
CA LEU A 59 7.61 17.59 5.52
C LEU A 59 6.59 16.79 4.69
N THR A 60 5.33 16.81 5.11
CA THR A 60 4.24 16.11 4.40
C THR A 60 4.12 16.61 2.96
N ASP A 61 4.14 17.92 2.74
CA ASP A 61 4.09 18.52 1.40
C ASP A 61 5.31 18.15 0.55
N GLN A 62 6.52 18.22 1.12
CA GLN A 62 7.76 17.87 0.41
C GLN A 62 7.84 16.37 0.07
N ILE A 63 7.29 15.50 0.91
CA ILE A 63 7.19 14.06 0.61
C ILE A 63 6.15 13.81 -0.49
N CYS A 64 4.97 14.41 -0.38
CA CYS A 64 3.91 14.25 -1.38
C CYS A 64 4.29 14.82 -2.77
N THR A 65 5.12 15.86 -2.81
CA THR A 65 5.66 16.43 -4.05
C THR A 65 6.83 15.62 -4.62
N GLY A 66 7.31 14.60 -3.90
CA GLY A 66 8.41 13.73 -4.32
C GLY A 66 9.81 14.35 -4.20
N THR A 67 9.95 15.50 -3.53
CA THR A 67 11.27 16.13 -3.32
C THR A 67 12.03 15.46 -2.18
N LEU A 68 11.32 14.80 -1.27
CA LEU A 68 11.88 14.12 -0.10
C LEU A 68 11.34 12.69 0.01
N ASN A 69 12.22 11.71 -0.13
CA ASN A 69 11.88 10.28 -0.02
C ASN A 69 12.63 9.55 1.11
N VAL A 70 13.71 10.13 1.64
CA VAL A 70 14.52 9.52 2.71
C VAL A 70 14.43 10.36 3.97
N LEU A 71 14.19 9.70 5.10
CA LEU A 71 14.13 10.29 6.44
C LEU A 71 14.83 9.39 7.46
N SER A 72 15.20 9.96 8.61
CA SER A 72 15.58 9.12 9.75
C SER A 72 14.36 8.31 10.23
N PRO A 73 14.52 7.04 10.65
CA PRO A 73 13.41 6.25 11.17
C PRO A 73 12.69 6.92 12.33
N HIS A 74 13.42 7.62 13.20
CA HIS A 74 12.84 8.36 14.30
C HIS A 74 11.91 9.49 13.84
N THR A 75 12.35 10.31 12.88
CA THR A 75 11.55 11.40 12.33
C THR A 75 10.32 10.87 11.58
N ALA A 76 10.48 9.78 10.83
CA ALA A 76 9.38 9.12 10.13
C ALA A 76 8.31 8.60 11.11
N GLN A 77 8.70 7.93 12.21
CA GLN A 77 7.78 7.47 13.26
C GLN A 77 6.98 8.63 13.88
N LEU A 78 7.64 9.77 14.14
CA LEU A 78 7.00 10.97 14.68
C LEU A 78 6.01 11.57 13.69
N LEU A 79 6.39 11.67 12.41
CA LEU A 79 5.52 12.15 11.34
C LEU A 79 4.28 11.26 11.19
N VAL A 80 4.45 9.94 11.19
CA VAL A 80 3.34 8.98 11.13
C VAL A 80 2.39 9.15 12.31
N LYS A 81 2.90 9.28 13.54
CA LYS A 81 2.07 9.54 14.74
C LYS A 81 1.34 10.87 14.66
N TYR A 82 1.98 11.89 14.11
CA TYR A 82 1.38 13.20 13.92
C TYR A 82 0.20 13.13 12.93
N LEU A 83 0.37 12.44 11.81
CA LEU A 83 -0.64 12.31 10.77
C LEU A 83 -1.78 11.34 11.15
N GLU A 84 -1.51 10.30 11.96
CA GLU A 84 -2.50 9.28 12.38
C GLU A 84 -3.80 9.91 12.90
N ASN A 85 -3.71 11.02 13.65
CA ASN A 85 -4.87 11.66 14.28
C ASN A 85 -5.42 12.88 13.52
N ARG A 86 -4.78 13.28 12.42
CA ARG A 86 -5.09 14.54 11.72
C ARG A 86 -5.58 14.32 10.30
N ASP A 87 -4.82 13.59 9.50
CA ASP A 87 -5.10 13.42 8.09
C ASP A 87 -4.68 12.03 7.60
N GLN A 88 -5.69 11.20 7.40
CA GLN A 88 -5.54 9.85 6.91
C GLN A 88 -5.05 9.79 5.45
N GLN A 89 -5.47 10.74 4.60
CA GLN A 89 -5.10 10.74 3.18
C GLN A 89 -3.65 11.18 3.01
N ALA A 90 -3.25 12.24 3.73
CA ALA A 90 -1.85 12.65 3.76
C ALA A 90 -0.95 11.54 4.31
N LEU A 91 -1.39 10.83 5.35
CA LEU A 91 -0.66 9.67 5.87
C LEU A 91 -0.47 8.58 4.80
N GLU A 92 -1.52 8.24 4.05
CA GLU A 92 -1.43 7.24 2.97
C GLU A 92 -0.42 7.67 1.90
N ASN A 93 -0.46 8.93 1.46
CA ASN A 93 0.46 9.47 0.46
C ASN A 93 1.92 9.49 0.94
N VAL A 94 2.14 9.86 2.21
CA VAL A 94 3.48 9.82 2.81
C VAL A 94 4.03 8.40 2.86
N LEU A 95 3.21 7.42 3.26
CA LEU A 95 3.63 6.02 3.32
C LEU A 95 3.88 5.39 1.94
N LEU A 96 3.21 5.88 0.89
CA LEU A 96 3.44 5.44 -0.48
C LEU A 96 4.71 6.07 -1.10
N SER A 97 5.11 7.25 -0.63
CA SER A 97 6.20 8.03 -1.25
C SER A 97 7.54 7.88 -0.54
N LEU A 98 7.52 7.58 0.77
CA LEU A 98 8.74 7.42 1.57
C LEU A 98 9.42 6.08 1.26
N ASP A 99 10.75 6.06 1.29
CA ASP A 99 11.54 4.84 1.22
C ASP A 99 11.17 3.92 2.39
N ILE A 100 10.89 2.67 2.08
CA ILE A 100 10.45 1.67 3.04
C ILE A 100 11.52 1.39 4.10
N ALA A 101 12.81 1.60 3.77
CA ALA A 101 13.90 1.49 4.74
C ALA A 101 13.80 2.51 5.90
N CYS A 102 13.07 3.60 5.70
CA CYS A 102 12.86 4.64 6.72
C CYS A 102 11.71 4.29 7.67
N LEU A 103 10.88 3.29 7.35
CA LEU A 103 9.63 3.01 8.06
C LEU A 103 9.81 1.94 9.14
N ASP A 104 9.19 2.15 10.29
CA ASP A 104 8.96 1.09 11.27
C ASP A 104 7.79 0.21 10.80
N LEU A 105 8.11 -0.92 10.18
CA LEU A 105 7.13 -1.84 9.58
C LEU A 105 6.07 -2.30 10.57
N HIS A 106 6.44 -2.57 11.82
CA HIS A 106 5.49 -3.04 12.83
C HIS A 106 4.49 -1.93 13.20
N GLN A 107 4.96 -0.69 13.31
CA GLN A 107 4.09 0.45 13.57
C GLN A 107 3.16 0.74 12.37
N VAL A 108 3.72 0.90 11.18
CA VAL A 108 2.95 1.37 10.00
C VAL A 108 1.93 0.35 9.56
N LEU A 109 2.25 -0.95 9.53
CA LEU A 109 1.28 -1.99 9.14
C LEU A 109 0.09 -2.04 10.11
N LYS A 110 0.32 -1.84 11.41
CA LYS A 110 -0.75 -1.77 12.41
C LYS A 110 -1.65 -0.55 12.21
N ILE A 111 -1.06 0.62 11.96
CA ILE A 111 -1.80 1.85 11.69
C ILE A 111 -2.60 1.73 10.39
N CYS A 112 -2.00 1.20 9.32
CA CYS A 112 -2.68 1.00 8.04
C CYS A 112 -3.90 0.09 8.17
N LYS A 113 -3.81 -1.02 8.93
CA LYS A 113 -4.96 -1.88 9.21
C LYS A 113 -6.05 -1.14 9.99
N LYS A 114 -5.68 -0.48 11.10
CA LYS A 114 -6.61 0.28 11.95
C LYS A 114 -7.37 1.36 11.16
N LEU A 115 -6.67 2.08 10.30
CA LEU A 115 -7.24 3.18 9.50
C LEU A 115 -7.80 2.72 8.15
N LYS A 116 -7.70 1.44 7.75
CA LYS A 116 -8.13 0.96 6.42
C LYS A 116 -7.39 1.65 5.26
N LEU A 117 -6.08 1.83 5.42
CA LEU A 117 -5.14 2.32 4.41
C LEU A 117 -4.61 1.15 3.56
N TYR A 118 -5.49 0.56 2.76
CA TYR A 118 -5.18 -0.67 2.03
C TYR A 118 -4.05 -0.47 1.02
N ASN A 119 -3.97 0.66 0.30
CA ASN A 119 -2.93 0.87 -0.70
C ASN A 119 -1.54 0.90 -0.08
N ALA A 120 -1.39 1.68 1.00
CA ALA A 120 -0.13 1.76 1.74
C ALA A 120 0.26 0.40 2.33
N TRP A 121 -0.71 -0.34 2.90
CA TRP A 121 -0.44 -1.66 3.46
C TRP A 121 0.08 -2.64 2.41
N ILE A 122 -0.57 -2.69 1.24
CA ILE A 122 -0.17 -3.56 0.13
C ILE A 122 1.22 -3.17 -0.36
N HIS A 123 1.44 -1.88 -0.64
CA HIS A 123 2.73 -1.34 -1.12
C HIS A 123 3.89 -1.71 -0.20
N ILE A 124 3.73 -1.50 1.11
CA ILE A 124 4.78 -1.79 2.10
C ILE A 124 5.04 -3.30 2.18
N THR A 125 3.98 -4.11 2.19
CA THR A 125 4.10 -5.58 2.33
C THR A 125 4.77 -6.21 1.11
N THR A 126 4.34 -5.85 -0.10
CA THR A 126 4.94 -6.38 -1.35
C THR A 126 6.36 -5.86 -1.56
N GLY A 127 6.62 -4.60 -1.22
CA GLY A 127 7.94 -3.97 -1.35
C GLY A 127 8.99 -4.51 -0.37
N THR A 128 8.59 -4.94 0.83
CA THR A 128 9.54 -5.42 1.87
C THR A 128 9.63 -6.92 1.96
N LEU A 129 8.49 -7.59 2.11
CA LEU A 129 8.42 -9.02 2.37
C LEU A 129 8.40 -9.84 1.08
N ARG A 130 8.19 -9.18 -0.08
CA ARG A 130 7.92 -9.83 -1.37
C ARG A 130 6.82 -10.90 -1.27
N ASP A 131 5.85 -10.67 -0.38
CA ASP A 131 4.67 -11.49 -0.18
C ASP A 131 3.47 -10.83 -0.86
N TYR A 132 2.99 -11.50 -1.90
CA TYR A 132 1.89 -11.03 -2.74
C TYR A 132 0.55 -11.70 -2.42
N THR A 133 0.53 -12.67 -1.51
CA THR A 133 -0.69 -13.37 -1.10
C THR A 133 -1.30 -12.75 0.15
N SER A 134 -0.45 -12.21 1.04
CA SER A 134 -0.83 -11.52 2.27
C SER A 134 -1.97 -10.49 2.12
N PRO A 135 -1.98 -9.60 1.09
CA PRO A 135 -3.11 -8.68 0.86
C PRO A 135 -4.47 -9.36 0.74
N MET A 136 -4.53 -10.49 0.05
CA MET A 136 -5.78 -11.24 -0.15
C MET A 136 -6.19 -11.97 1.12
N THR A 137 -5.20 -12.54 1.83
CA THR A 137 -5.47 -13.32 3.03
C THR A 137 -5.87 -12.45 4.22
N GLU A 138 -5.23 -11.30 4.36
CA GLU A 138 -5.45 -10.36 5.47
C GLU A 138 -6.81 -9.66 5.36
N PHE A 139 -7.16 -9.18 4.17
CA PHE A 139 -8.35 -8.35 3.96
C PHE A 139 -9.60 -9.14 3.55
N LEU A 140 -9.54 -10.48 3.56
CA LEU A 140 -10.68 -11.32 3.20
C LEU A 140 -11.94 -11.00 4.03
N CYS A 141 -11.79 -10.88 5.35
CA CYS A 141 -12.92 -10.63 6.26
C CYS A 141 -13.55 -9.25 6.08
N ASP A 142 -12.76 -8.26 5.61
CA ASP A 142 -13.22 -6.91 5.35
C ASP A 142 -13.86 -6.75 3.97
N LEU A 143 -13.71 -7.75 3.09
CA LEU A 143 -14.25 -7.73 1.73
C LEU A 143 -15.73 -8.08 1.73
N THR A 144 -16.56 -7.05 1.90
CA THR A 144 -18.01 -7.12 1.77
C THR A 144 -18.49 -6.48 0.46
N PRO A 145 -19.70 -6.81 -0.04
CA PRO A 145 -20.26 -6.17 -1.23
C PRO A 145 -20.34 -4.64 -1.16
N ASP A 146 -20.50 -4.10 0.05
CA ASP A 146 -20.61 -2.65 0.30
C ASP A 146 -19.24 -1.95 0.44
N ASN A 147 -18.16 -2.71 0.66
CA ASN A 147 -16.82 -2.15 0.82
C ASN A 147 -16.17 -1.91 -0.55
N HIS A 148 -16.72 -0.97 -1.32
CA HIS A 148 -16.26 -0.68 -2.68
C HIS A 148 -14.80 -0.22 -2.74
N LYS A 149 -14.30 0.46 -1.70
CA LYS A 149 -12.89 0.86 -1.64
C LYS A 149 -11.98 -0.36 -1.67
N LEU A 150 -12.18 -1.31 -0.76
CA LEU A 150 -11.35 -2.51 -0.68
C LEU A 150 -11.55 -3.43 -1.88
N GLY A 151 -12.79 -3.69 -2.29
CA GLY A 151 -13.06 -4.61 -3.39
C GLY A 151 -12.44 -4.18 -4.72
N ASN A 152 -12.52 -2.88 -5.05
CA ASN A 152 -11.83 -2.33 -6.22
C ASN A 152 -10.31 -2.43 -6.09
N ILE A 153 -9.76 -2.11 -4.92
CA ILE A 153 -8.32 -2.22 -4.66
C ILE A 153 -7.84 -3.65 -4.86
N LEU A 154 -8.52 -4.64 -4.27
CA LEU A 154 -8.12 -6.05 -4.39
C LEU A 154 -8.26 -6.58 -5.81
N LEU A 155 -9.31 -6.21 -6.55
CA LEU A 155 -9.44 -6.62 -7.95
C LEU A 155 -8.30 -6.05 -8.82
N VAL A 156 -8.01 -4.76 -8.69
CA VAL A 156 -6.91 -4.13 -9.42
C VAL A 156 -5.57 -4.72 -8.99
N TYR A 157 -5.37 -4.97 -7.70
CA TYR A 157 -4.17 -5.60 -7.16
C TYR A 157 -3.94 -7.00 -7.74
N VAL A 158 -4.95 -7.87 -7.70
CA VAL A 158 -4.87 -9.23 -8.25
C VAL A 158 -4.63 -9.18 -9.75
N SER A 159 -5.35 -8.32 -10.48
CA SER A 159 -5.13 -8.10 -11.91
C SER A 159 -3.68 -7.68 -12.22
N SER A 160 -3.15 -6.72 -11.46
CA SER A 160 -1.78 -6.22 -11.61
C SER A 160 -0.77 -7.34 -11.39
N CYS A 161 -0.92 -8.12 -10.31
CA CYS A 161 -0.05 -9.26 -10.03
C CYS A 161 -0.08 -10.31 -11.16
N LEU A 162 -1.27 -10.62 -11.67
CA LEU A 162 -1.45 -11.57 -12.77
C LEU A 162 -0.92 -11.03 -14.10
N ALA A 163 -0.82 -9.70 -14.27
CA ALA A 163 -0.18 -9.04 -15.40
C ALA A 163 1.35 -8.88 -15.24
N GLY A 164 1.92 -9.22 -14.07
CA GLY A 164 3.34 -8.95 -13.76
C GLY A 164 3.64 -7.49 -13.38
N LEU A 165 2.60 -6.70 -13.07
CA LEU A 165 2.70 -5.31 -12.65
C LEU A 165 2.75 -5.18 -11.12
N GLY A 166 3.49 -4.19 -10.64
CA GLY A 166 3.51 -3.81 -9.24
C GLY A 166 2.25 -3.04 -8.84
N TYR A 167 2.02 -2.94 -7.53
CA TYR A 167 0.88 -2.22 -6.98
C TYR A 167 1.30 -1.31 -5.82
N PRO A 168 0.76 -0.08 -5.70
CA PRO A 168 -0.20 0.55 -6.61
C PRO A 168 0.41 1.04 -7.93
N THR A 169 1.74 1.13 -8.01
CA THR A 169 2.47 1.53 -9.22
C THR A 169 3.73 0.70 -9.39
N GLY A 170 4.33 0.74 -10.58
CA GLY A 170 5.59 0.06 -10.88
C GLY A 170 5.41 -1.35 -11.43
N ASN A 171 6.50 -2.13 -11.42
CA ASN A 171 6.56 -3.48 -11.95
C ASN A 171 7.04 -4.45 -10.86
N ILE A 172 6.56 -5.69 -10.91
CA ILE A 172 7.16 -6.76 -10.12
C ILE A 172 8.55 -7.06 -10.71
N PRO A 173 9.59 -7.30 -9.90
CA PRO A 173 10.89 -7.73 -10.41
C PRO A 173 10.73 -8.93 -11.36
N GLU A 174 11.37 -8.90 -12.54
CA GLU A 174 11.16 -9.91 -13.59
C GLU A 174 11.41 -11.35 -13.09
N GLU A 175 12.36 -11.50 -12.18
CA GLU A 175 12.69 -12.77 -11.48
C GLU A 175 11.54 -13.31 -10.62
N ASP A 176 10.72 -12.42 -10.05
CA ASP A 176 9.60 -12.75 -9.17
C ASP A 176 8.29 -12.97 -9.94
N VAL A 177 8.13 -12.40 -11.14
CA VAL A 177 6.87 -12.42 -11.90
C VAL A 177 6.25 -13.82 -12.02
N PRO A 178 6.98 -14.88 -12.45
CA PRO A 178 6.39 -16.22 -12.58
C PRO A 178 5.89 -16.77 -11.24
N ARG A 179 6.66 -16.55 -10.16
CA ARG A 179 6.32 -16.95 -8.80
C ARG A 179 5.07 -16.23 -8.32
N VAL A 180 5.03 -14.90 -8.47
CA VAL A 180 3.91 -14.06 -8.02
C VAL A 180 2.61 -14.45 -8.71
N LYS A 181 2.63 -14.58 -10.04
CA LYS A 181 1.45 -15.03 -10.80
C LYS A 181 0.93 -16.36 -10.27
N HIS A 182 1.82 -17.33 -10.11
CA HIS A 182 1.48 -18.65 -9.60
C HIS A 182 0.94 -18.62 -8.16
N ASP A 183 1.57 -17.87 -7.26
CA ASP A 183 1.17 -17.78 -5.84
C ASP A 183 -0.18 -17.10 -5.68
N VAL A 184 -0.45 -16.04 -6.43
CA VAL A 184 -1.75 -15.33 -6.44
C VAL A 184 -2.86 -16.23 -6.99
N LEU A 185 -2.63 -16.95 -8.08
CA LEU A 185 -3.60 -17.94 -8.59
C LEU A 185 -3.87 -19.03 -7.59
N ARG A 186 -2.82 -19.59 -7.00
CA ARG A 186 -2.96 -20.63 -5.97
C ARG A 186 -3.75 -20.11 -4.77
N CYS A 187 -3.57 -18.85 -4.39
CA CYS A 187 -4.37 -18.21 -3.35
C CYS A 187 -5.86 -18.19 -3.73
N LEU A 188 -6.21 -17.83 -4.97
CA LEU A 188 -7.61 -17.88 -5.45
C LEU A 188 -8.18 -19.31 -5.43
N GLU A 189 -7.35 -20.31 -5.73
CA GLU A 189 -7.72 -21.74 -5.76
C GLU A 189 -7.64 -22.42 -4.39
N THR A 190 -7.31 -21.70 -3.31
CA THR A 190 -7.16 -22.30 -1.98
C THR A 190 -8.52 -22.74 -1.43
N THR A 191 -8.64 -24.00 -1.01
CA THR A 191 -9.91 -24.54 -0.52
C THR A 191 -10.41 -23.84 0.74
N HIS A 192 -9.53 -23.52 1.68
CA HIS A 192 -9.89 -22.93 2.97
C HIS A 192 -9.00 -21.74 3.30
N SER A 193 -9.52 -20.74 4.02
CA SER A 193 -8.70 -19.62 4.47
C SER A 193 -7.78 -20.05 5.62
N ILE A 194 -6.78 -19.23 5.90
CA ILE A 194 -5.84 -19.46 7.01
C ILE A 194 -6.56 -19.61 8.35
N ASN A 195 -7.68 -18.88 8.54
CA ASN A 195 -8.49 -18.90 9.75
C ASN A 195 -9.85 -19.55 9.50
N SER A 196 -9.86 -20.66 8.77
CA SER A 196 -11.07 -21.34 8.32
C SER A 196 -12.03 -21.66 9.48
N GLN A 197 -13.29 -21.26 9.32
CA GLN A 197 -14.37 -21.67 10.21
C GLN A 197 -15.01 -22.97 9.70
N ILE A 198 -15.71 -23.70 10.59
CA ILE A 198 -16.33 -25.01 10.27
C ILE A 198 -17.28 -24.91 9.06
N ASP A 199 -17.96 -23.77 8.91
CA ASP A 199 -18.95 -23.53 7.85
C ASP A 199 -18.40 -22.72 6.67
N GLU A 200 -17.07 -22.54 6.57
CA GLU A 200 -16.47 -21.80 5.46
C GLU A 200 -16.63 -22.56 4.13
N PRO A 201 -17.24 -21.95 3.09
CA PRO A 201 -17.35 -22.59 1.79
C PRO A 201 -15.98 -22.64 1.08
N ALA A 202 -15.77 -23.69 0.29
CA ALA A 202 -14.52 -23.87 -0.45
C ALA A 202 -14.20 -22.68 -1.39
N TYR A 203 -12.93 -22.31 -1.53
CA TYR A 203 -12.45 -21.19 -2.36
C TYR A 203 -12.89 -19.81 -1.85
N PRO A 204 -12.63 -19.46 -0.57
CA PRO A 204 -13.15 -18.25 0.05
C PRO A 204 -12.66 -16.97 -0.63
N TYR A 205 -11.40 -16.92 -1.07
CA TYR A 205 -10.82 -15.73 -1.71
C TYR A 205 -11.47 -15.42 -3.07
N LEU A 206 -11.59 -16.43 -3.93
CA LEU A 206 -12.26 -16.29 -5.23
C LEU A 206 -13.75 -16.00 -5.05
N ARG A 207 -14.41 -16.65 -4.08
CA ARG A 207 -15.82 -16.38 -3.73
C ARG A 207 -16.04 -14.94 -3.30
N ALA A 208 -15.17 -14.40 -2.45
CA ALA A 208 -15.31 -13.04 -1.95
C ALA A 208 -15.19 -12.00 -3.09
N LEU A 209 -14.23 -12.18 -4.00
CA LEU A 209 -14.09 -11.32 -5.18
C LEU A 209 -15.28 -11.44 -6.15
N LEU A 210 -15.75 -12.65 -6.42
CA LEU A 210 -16.93 -12.88 -7.27
C LEU A 210 -18.21 -12.30 -6.66
N LYS A 211 -18.38 -12.40 -5.35
CA LYS A 211 -19.52 -11.84 -4.62
C LYS A 211 -19.49 -10.32 -4.59
N TYR A 212 -18.30 -9.74 -4.50
CA TYR A 212 -18.11 -8.29 -4.60
C TYR A 212 -18.45 -7.78 -6.00
N ASN A 213 -17.79 -8.31 -7.04
CA ASN A 213 -18.06 -7.94 -8.42
C ASN A 213 -17.69 -9.09 -9.37
N THR A 214 -18.71 -9.84 -9.78
CA THR A 214 -18.54 -11.02 -10.64
C THR A 214 -17.92 -10.65 -11.98
N ARG A 215 -18.40 -9.58 -12.62
CA ARG A 215 -17.95 -9.16 -13.95
C ARG A 215 -16.47 -8.81 -13.94
N GLU A 216 -16.05 -7.93 -13.03
CA GLU A 216 -14.66 -7.51 -12.96
C GLU A 216 -13.74 -8.66 -12.51
N CYS A 217 -14.20 -9.53 -11.60
CA CYS A 217 -13.46 -10.73 -11.25
C CYS A 217 -13.24 -11.67 -12.45
N LEU A 218 -14.23 -11.82 -13.33
CA LEU A 218 -14.09 -12.62 -14.56
C LEU A 218 -13.16 -11.96 -15.58
N ASN A 219 -13.18 -10.63 -15.71
CA ASN A 219 -12.21 -9.90 -16.52
C ASN A 219 -10.77 -10.13 -16.04
N VAL A 220 -10.55 -10.18 -14.72
CA VAL A 220 -9.23 -10.49 -14.14
C VAL A 220 -8.78 -11.91 -14.50
N VAL A 221 -9.70 -12.90 -14.46
CA VAL A 221 -9.41 -14.28 -14.88
C VAL A 221 -9.09 -14.35 -16.37
N GLU A 222 -9.84 -13.65 -17.21
CA GLU A 222 -9.59 -13.58 -18.65
C GLU A 222 -8.21 -12.97 -18.94
N LEU A 223 -7.88 -11.86 -18.28
CA LEU A 223 -6.57 -11.23 -18.40
C LEU A 223 -5.45 -12.19 -17.99
N ALA A 224 -5.62 -12.94 -16.90
CA ALA A 224 -4.66 -13.95 -16.47
C ALA A 224 -4.46 -15.02 -17.56
N PHE A 225 -5.54 -15.50 -18.17
CA PHE A 225 -5.49 -16.52 -19.23
C PHE A 225 -4.82 -16.04 -20.53
N SER A 226 -4.75 -14.72 -20.74
CA SER A 226 -4.03 -14.13 -21.89
C SER A 226 -2.51 -14.11 -21.70
N GLN A 227 -2.02 -14.39 -20.50
CA GLN A 227 -0.59 -14.32 -20.18
C GLN A 227 0.18 -15.53 -20.75
N PRO A 228 1.45 -15.35 -21.15
CA PRO A 228 2.22 -16.40 -21.83
C PRO A 228 2.39 -17.68 -20.99
N GLU A 229 2.41 -17.55 -19.66
CA GLU A 229 2.54 -18.68 -18.72
C GLU A 229 1.36 -19.66 -18.80
N PHE A 230 0.20 -19.22 -19.30
CA PHE A 230 -1.00 -20.04 -19.42
C PHE A 230 -1.20 -20.65 -20.82
N SER A 231 -0.27 -20.43 -21.75
CA SER A 231 -0.38 -20.89 -23.14
C SER A 231 0.16 -22.31 -23.37
N GLY A 232 1.07 -22.79 -22.51
CA GLY A 232 1.62 -24.14 -22.59
C GLY A 232 0.68 -25.22 -22.02
N GLU A 233 1.03 -26.51 -22.15
CA GLU A 233 0.22 -27.64 -21.65
C GLU A 233 -0.13 -27.52 -20.16
N MET A 234 0.85 -27.17 -19.33
CA MET A 234 0.64 -26.94 -17.89
C MET A 234 -0.28 -25.74 -17.63
N GLY A 235 -0.16 -24.69 -18.46
CA GLY A 235 -1.02 -23.52 -18.42
C GLY A 235 -2.47 -23.86 -18.75
N LEU A 236 -2.71 -24.68 -19.78
CA LEU A 236 -4.04 -25.16 -20.14
C LEU A 236 -4.70 -25.98 -19.02
N LEU A 237 -3.93 -26.81 -18.31
CA LEU A 237 -4.42 -27.54 -17.14
C LEU A 237 -4.82 -26.60 -16.00
N GLN A 238 -4.04 -25.54 -15.74
CA GLN A 238 -4.40 -24.52 -14.75
C GLN A 238 -5.67 -23.76 -15.15
N ARG A 239 -5.80 -23.39 -16.43
CA ARG A 239 -7.03 -22.77 -16.95
C ARG A 239 -8.24 -23.66 -16.74
N GLN A 240 -8.12 -24.95 -17.09
CA GLN A 240 -9.18 -25.92 -16.90
C GLN A 240 -9.57 -26.06 -15.43
N ARG A 241 -8.59 -26.13 -14.53
CA ARG A 241 -8.83 -26.19 -13.08
C ARG A 241 -9.59 -24.96 -12.59
N LEU A 242 -9.14 -23.75 -12.93
CA LEU A 242 -9.79 -22.52 -12.50
C LEU A 242 -11.22 -22.42 -13.05
N VAL A 243 -11.45 -22.82 -14.30
CA VAL A 243 -12.80 -22.90 -14.89
C VAL A 243 -13.68 -23.90 -14.14
N GLN A 244 -13.16 -25.08 -13.79
CA GLN A 244 -13.91 -26.07 -12.99
C GLN A 244 -14.29 -25.51 -11.61
N ILE A 245 -13.37 -24.78 -10.96
CA ILE A 245 -13.65 -24.11 -9.69
C ILE A 245 -14.73 -23.04 -9.87
N LEU A 246 -14.64 -22.21 -10.90
CA LEU A 246 -15.66 -21.20 -11.21
C LEU A 246 -17.04 -21.84 -11.41
N LEU A 247 -17.14 -22.96 -12.13
CA LEU A 247 -18.39 -23.70 -12.31
C LEU A 247 -18.93 -24.29 -10.99
N GLN A 248 -18.06 -24.65 -10.05
CA GLN A 248 -18.48 -25.11 -8.71
C GLN A 248 -18.97 -23.96 -7.82
N VAL A 249 -18.38 -22.78 -7.98
CA VAL A 249 -18.65 -21.59 -7.17
C VAL A 249 -19.87 -20.83 -7.65
N VAL A 250 -20.01 -20.65 -8.97
CA VAL A 250 -21.10 -19.90 -9.62
C VAL A 250 -22.31 -20.83 -9.79
N LYS A 251 -23.06 -21.04 -8.71
CA LYS A 251 -24.35 -21.75 -8.76
C LYS A 251 -25.50 -20.76 -9.03
N PRO A 252 -26.50 -21.13 -9.85
CA PRO A 252 -27.68 -20.28 -10.06
C PRO A 252 -28.43 -20.06 -8.75
N GLY A 253 -28.53 -18.80 -8.30
CA GLY A 253 -29.21 -18.41 -7.06
C GLY A 253 -28.34 -17.68 -6.03
N ASP A 254 -27.01 -17.89 -6.06
CA ASP A 254 -26.08 -17.24 -5.11
C ASP A 254 -25.62 -15.84 -5.56
N PHE A 255 -25.90 -15.48 -6.82
CA PHE A 255 -25.52 -14.20 -7.43
C PHE A 255 -26.78 -13.51 -7.98
N SER A 256 -26.93 -12.21 -7.69
CA SER A 256 -28.09 -11.46 -8.15
C SER A 256 -28.13 -11.40 -9.68
N VAL A 257 -29.35 -11.42 -10.25
CA VAL A 257 -29.60 -11.47 -11.71
C VAL A 257 -28.92 -10.31 -12.46
N SER A 258 -28.61 -9.21 -11.77
CA SER A 258 -27.86 -8.07 -12.30
C SER A 258 -26.41 -8.38 -12.71
N ASN A 259 -25.83 -9.49 -12.23
CA ASN A 259 -24.46 -9.90 -12.50
C ASN A 259 -24.34 -10.93 -13.64
N LEU A 260 -25.46 -11.40 -14.18
CA LEU A 260 -25.54 -12.37 -15.26
C LEU A 260 -26.05 -11.70 -16.53
N ILE A 261 -25.21 -10.88 -17.16
CA ILE A 261 -25.42 -10.50 -18.56
C ILE A 261 -24.26 -11.12 -19.34
N ILE A 262 -24.61 -12.20 -20.04
CA ILE A 262 -23.84 -12.86 -21.10
C ILE A 262 -23.57 -11.86 -22.22
#